data_AF-A0A2A4INP9-F1
#
_entry.id   AF-A0A2A4INP9-F1
#
_cell.length_a   1.000
_cell.length_b   1.000
_cell.length_c   1.000
_cell.angle_alpha   90.00
_cell.angle_beta   90.00
_cell.angle_gamma   90.00
#
_symmetry.space_group_name_H-M   'P 1'
#
loop_
_entity.id
_entity.type
_entity.pdbx_description
1 polymer ?
#
loop_
_entity_poly.entity_id
_entity_poly.type
_entity_poly.pdbx_seq_one_letter_code
_entity_poly.pdbx_strand_id
1 'polypeptide(L)'
;MPPYSPYDTTDPFNSKEEWNDINYKFNGNELYEYLMKISFDVHTVPIYSFFKPDDGRVWEKTPKSYYEEYTFDASDDGNTTESPIISTPIKISPMTVYRYGRNPLVQYNGDYNLSKRIERFFFIRAAGNAIVQLDNYLIAIDTYSKFIFAYAKITRYSDIYGQLLPTDFEAIERYHLGYKFYEYDPIGFIDENKNIILYQVYADDMTANSSEYVPRYSGLDSQIAKPIDKTTTGRSPYAR
;
A
#
# COMPACT_ATOMS: atom_id res chain seq x y z
N MET A 1 5.84 19.30 7.99
CA MET A 1 6.77 18.70 7.01
C MET A 1 7.47 19.84 6.32
N PRO A 2 8.81 19.87 6.26
CA PRO A 2 9.52 20.97 5.60
C PRO A 2 9.17 21.02 4.10
N PRO A 3 9.12 22.23 3.48
CA PRO A 3 8.94 22.37 2.04
C PRO A 3 9.92 21.50 1.26
N TYR A 4 9.47 20.96 0.15
CA TYR A 4 10.37 20.24 -0.75
C TYR A 4 11.29 21.24 -1.46
N SER A 5 12.58 20.93 -1.52
CA SER A 5 13.56 21.66 -2.31
C SER A 5 14.37 20.65 -3.11
N PRO A 6 14.45 20.76 -4.45
CA PRO A 6 15.27 19.85 -5.26
C PRO A 6 16.78 20.05 -5.03
N TYR A 7 17.18 21.13 -4.34
CA TYR A 7 18.59 21.43 -4.05
C TYR A 7 19.01 20.98 -2.65
N ASP A 8 18.08 20.47 -1.84
CA ASP A 8 18.40 19.93 -0.51
C ASP A 8 19.02 18.55 -0.66
N THR A 9 20.35 18.47 -0.59
CA THR A 9 21.09 17.20 -0.74
C THR A 9 20.94 16.28 0.48
N THR A 10 20.32 16.75 1.57
CA THR A 10 20.02 15.93 2.76
C THR A 10 18.66 15.25 2.66
N ASP A 11 17.81 15.68 1.72
CA ASP A 11 16.53 15.06 1.48
C ASP A 11 16.71 13.75 0.68
N PRO A 12 16.32 12.58 1.22
CA PRO A 12 16.51 11.30 0.53
C PRO A 12 15.78 11.26 -0.83
N PHE A 13 14.74 12.07 -1.03
CA PHE A 13 14.05 12.18 -2.32
C PHE A 13 14.90 12.82 -3.43
N ASN A 14 16.01 13.48 -3.08
CA ASN A 14 16.99 14.03 -4.02
C ASN A 14 18.26 13.15 -4.13
N SER A 15 18.23 11.94 -3.54
CA SER A 15 19.35 11.02 -3.57
C SER A 15 19.74 10.63 -5.00
N LYS A 16 21.04 10.38 -5.23
CA LYS A 16 21.58 9.87 -6.50
C LYS A 16 21.74 8.35 -6.52
N GLU A 17 21.28 7.68 -5.47
CA GLU A 17 21.25 6.22 -5.40
C GLU A 17 20.32 5.65 -6.48
N GLU A 18 20.64 4.45 -6.97
CA GLU A 18 19.92 3.83 -8.10
C GLU A 18 18.42 3.67 -7.84
N TRP A 19 18.02 3.37 -6.59
CA TRP A 19 16.61 3.20 -6.21
C TRP A 19 15.77 4.48 -6.40
N ASN A 20 16.43 5.65 -6.49
CA ASN A 20 15.77 6.94 -6.69
C ASN A 20 15.68 7.32 -8.18
N ASP A 21 15.68 6.35 -9.08
CA ASP A 21 15.37 6.50 -10.50
C ASP A 21 14.03 5.83 -10.82
N ILE A 22 13.19 6.48 -11.61
CA ILE A 22 11.91 5.90 -12.05
C ILE A 22 12.11 4.61 -12.85
N ASN A 23 13.27 4.43 -13.49
CA ASN A 23 13.66 3.26 -14.27
C ASN A 23 14.39 2.20 -13.44
N TYR A 24 14.56 2.40 -12.13
CA TYR A 24 15.16 1.39 -11.25
C TYR A 24 14.40 0.07 -11.36
N LYS A 25 15.11 -0.99 -11.77
CA LYS A 25 14.59 -2.34 -12.08
C LYS A 25 13.66 -2.40 -13.30
N PHE A 26 12.69 -1.51 -13.38
CA PHE A 26 11.80 -1.30 -14.52
C PHE A 26 11.21 0.12 -14.46
N ASN A 27 10.61 0.59 -15.56
CA ASN A 27 9.97 1.91 -15.59
C ASN A 27 8.71 1.92 -14.71
N GLY A 28 8.72 2.70 -13.63
CA GLY A 28 7.62 2.83 -12.69
C GLY A 28 6.28 3.26 -13.32
N ASN A 29 6.32 3.96 -14.45
CA ASN A 29 5.11 4.36 -15.17
C ASN A 29 4.33 3.15 -15.73
N GLU A 30 4.98 2.00 -15.93
CA GLU A 30 4.31 0.77 -16.37
C GLU A 30 3.25 0.32 -15.35
N LEU A 31 3.42 0.61 -14.05
CA LEU A 31 2.48 0.22 -13.00
C LEU A 31 1.10 0.86 -13.15
N TYR A 32 1.01 2.00 -13.86
CA TYR A 32 -0.27 2.68 -14.11
C TYR A 32 -1.17 1.92 -15.09
N GLU A 33 -0.63 0.92 -15.81
CA GLU A 33 -1.37 0.04 -16.72
C GLU A 33 -1.92 -1.21 -16.03
N TYR A 34 -1.45 -1.52 -14.82
CA TYR A 34 -1.87 -2.71 -14.08
C TYR A 34 -3.05 -2.39 -13.15
N LEU A 35 -4.02 -3.29 -13.14
CA LEU A 35 -5.09 -3.35 -12.15
C LEU A 35 -4.70 -4.33 -11.03
N MET A 36 -5.46 -4.35 -9.94
CA MET A 36 -5.10 -5.11 -8.73
C MET A 36 -6.18 -6.09 -8.28
N LYS A 37 -5.79 -7.32 -8.01
CA LYS A 37 -6.59 -8.25 -7.21
C LYS A 37 -6.15 -8.16 -5.75
N ILE A 38 -7.12 -8.17 -4.86
CA ILE A 38 -6.95 -7.98 -3.43
C ILE A 38 -7.85 -8.99 -2.73
N SER A 39 -7.22 -9.96 -2.08
CA SER A 39 -7.90 -10.97 -1.26
C SER A 39 -7.31 -10.97 0.16
N PHE A 40 -7.94 -11.70 1.08
CA PHE A 40 -7.46 -11.82 2.45
C PHE A 40 -7.43 -13.28 2.88
N ASP A 41 -6.34 -13.70 3.49
CA ASP A 41 -6.26 -15.00 4.14
C ASP A 41 -6.97 -15.00 5.51
N VAL A 42 -7.01 -16.16 6.16
CA VAL A 42 -7.60 -16.32 7.51
C VAL A 42 -6.93 -15.47 8.60
N HIS A 43 -5.75 -14.90 8.33
CA HIS A 43 -5.02 -14.05 9.26
C HIS A 43 -5.12 -12.57 8.95
N THR A 44 -6.03 -12.18 8.04
CA THR A 44 -6.20 -10.80 7.55
C THR A 44 -5.03 -10.27 6.76
N VAL A 45 -4.05 -11.12 6.44
CA VAL A 45 -2.90 -10.74 5.63
C VAL A 45 -3.42 -10.50 4.22
N PRO A 46 -3.29 -9.28 3.69
CA PRO A 46 -3.74 -9.01 2.34
C PRO A 46 -2.88 -9.76 1.32
N ILE A 47 -3.53 -10.35 0.33
CA ILE A 47 -2.91 -10.98 -0.82
C ILE A 47 -3.13 -10.06 -2.01
N TYR A 48 -2.03 -9.54 -2.56
CA TYR A 48 -2.04 -8.63 -3.69
C TYR A 48 -1.49 -9.30 -4.94
N SER A 49 -2.11 -9.03 -6.09
CA SER A 49 -1.50 -9.34 -7.38
C SER A 49 -1.86 -8.28 -8.40
N PHE A 50 -0.87 -7.89 -9.21
CA PHE A 50 -1.13 -7.09 -10.39
C PHE A 50 -1.62 -7.97 -11.55
N PHE A 51 -2.46 -7.39 -12.40
CA PHE A 51 -2.79 -7.97 -13.70
C PHE A 51 -2.99 -6.87 -14.74
N LYS A 52 -2.68 -7.19 -16.00
CA LYS A 52 -3.09 -6.36 -17.14
C LYS A 52 -4.46 -6.85 -17.61
N PRO A 53 -5.49 -6.00 -17.63
CA PRO A 53 -6.80 -6.38 -18.13
C PRO A 53 -6.74 -6.68 -19.63
N ASP A 54 -7.40 -7.75 -20.06
CA ASP A 54 -7.58 -8.15 -21.46
C ASP A 54 -8.97 -7.78 -22.00
N ASP A 55 -9.83 -7.25 -21.15
CA ASP A 55 -11.21 -6.82 -21.42
C ASP A 55 -11.36 -5.31 -21.70
N GLY A 56 -10.24 -4.59 -21.75
CA GLY A 56 -10.19 -3.15 -22.04
C GLY A 56 -10.52 -2.24 -20.84
N ARG A 57 -10.76 -2.80 -19.64
CA ARG A 57 -10.90 -1.99 -18.42
C ARG A 57 -9.61 -1.21 -18.15
N VAL A 58 -9.75 -0.03 -17.58
CA VAL A 58 -8.64 0.84 -17.17
C VAL A 58 -8.98 1.51 -15.85
N TRP A 59 -8.00 2.16 -15.24
CA TRP A 59 -8.23 3.10 -14.15
C TRP A 59 -9.10 4.28 -14.64
N GLU A 60 -10.35 4.33 -14.20
CA GLU A 60 -11.27 5.41 -14.52
C GLU A 60 -11.08 6.57 -13.55
N LYS A 61 -10.83 7.77 -14.07
CA LYS A 61 -10.64 8.95 -13.22
C LYS A 61 -11.97 9.38 -12.59
N THR A 62 -12.01 9.50 -11.26
CA THR A 62 -13.17 10.06 -10.57
C THR A 62 -13.26 11.56 -10.84
N PRO A 63 -14.37 12.06 -11.42
CA PRO A 63 -14.55 13.49 -11.67
C PRO A 63 -14.49 14.31 -10.37
N LYS A 64 -13.82 15.46 -10.41
CA LYS A 64 -13.72 16.43 -9.30
C LYS A 64 -13.06 15.90 -8.02
N SER A 65 -12.36 14.77 -8.06
CA SER A 65 -11.59 14.29 -6.91
C SER A 65 -10.43 15.24 -6.58
N TYR A 66 -10.33 15.61 -5.30
CA TYR A 66 -9.20 16.37 -4.76
C TYR A 66 -7.95 15.53 -4.49
N TYR A 67 -8.06 14.20 -4.57
CA TYR A 67 -7.00 13.24 -4.24
C TYR A 67 -6.38 12.58 -5.48
N GLU A 68 -6.76 13.03 -6.68
CA GLU A 68 -6.39 12.38 -7.94
C GLU A 68 -6.82 10.90 -7.91
N GLU A 69 -8.09 10.69 -7.55
CA GLU A 69 -8.68 9.35 -7.43
C GLU A 69 -9.00 8.75 -8.81
N TYR A 70 -8.68 7.47 -8.93
CA TYR A 70 -9.06 6.61 -10.04
C TYR A 70 -9.63 5.31 -9.48
N THR A 71 -10.56 4.69 -10.20
CA THR A 71 -11.23 3.47 -9.77
C THR A 71 -11.36 2.45 -10.89
N PHE A 72 -11.57 1.19 -10.53
CA PHE A 72 -12.19 0.22 -11.43
C PHE A 72 -13.07 -0.75 -10.63
N ASP A 73 -14.04 -1.35 -11.31
CA ASP A 73 -14.88 -2.41 -10.74
C ASP A 73 -14.10 -3.73 -10.73
N ALA A 74 -13.86 -4.27 -9.54
CA ALA A 74 -13.13 -5.49 -9.28
C ALA A 74 -14.04 -6.66 -8.84
N SER A 75 -15.37 -6.51 -8.97
CA SER A 75 -16.35 -7.48 -8.47
C SER A 75 -16.18 -8.87 -9.06
N ASP A 76 -15.66 -8.99 -10.29
CA ASP A 76 -15.51 -10.25 -11.01
C ASP A 76 -14.07 -10.73 -11.17
N ASP A 77 -13.12 -10.11 -10.46
CA ASP A 77 -11.70 -10.47 -10.58
C ASP A 77 -11.26 -11.61 -9.64
N GLY A 78 -12.21 -12.25 -8.95
CA GLY A 78 -11.97 -13.39 -8.07
C GLY A 78 -11.48 -13.02 -6.67
N ASN A 79 -11.80 -11.81 -6.19
CA ASN A 79 -11.44 -11.34 -4.87
C ASN A 79 -12.23 -12.07 -3.77
N THR A 80 -11.53 -12.63 -2.78
CA THR A 80 -12.13 -13.42 -1.70
C THR A 80 -11.52 -13.11 -0.34
N THR A 81 -12.25 -13.45 0.71
CA THR A 81 -11.71 -13.59 2.05
C THR A 81 -11.92 -15.01 2.56
N GLU A 82 -10.93 -15.55 3.26
CA GLU A 82 -11.05 -16.85 3.92
C GLU A 82 -11.70 -16.72 5.30
N SER A 83 -12.14 -17.85 5.86
CA SER A 83 -12.68 -17.95 7.22
C SER A 83 -12.22 -19.26 7.85
N PRO A 84 -11.91 -19.30 9.16
CA PRO A 84 -11.53 -20.54 9.84
C PRO A 84 -12.70 -21.53 9.98
N ILE A 85 -13.95 -21.08 9.80
CA ILE A 85 -15.16 -21.91 10.01
C ILE A 85 -15.79 -22.32 8.67
N ILE A 86 -15.67 -21.50 7.63
CA ILE A 86 -16.27 -21.77 6.32
C ILE A 86 -15.22 -22.35 5.38
N SER A 87 -15.48 -23.55 4.86
CA SER A 87 -14.56 -24.27 3.96
C SER A 87 -14.43 -23.65 2.56
N THR A 88 -15.33 -22.75 2.19
CA THR A 88 -15.36 -22.07 0.89
C THR A 88 -15.04 -20.59 1.09
N PRO A 89 -14.06 -20.02 0.35
CA PRO A 89 -13.77 -18.60 0.42
C PRO A 89 -15.02 -17.74 0.14
N ILE A 90 -15.20 -16.70 0.93
CA ILE A 90 -16.31 -15.75 0.79
C ILE A 90 -15.94 -14.75 -0.31
N LYS A 91 -16.77 -14.63 -1.34
CA LYS A 91 -16.56 -13.64 -2.42
C LYS A 91 -16.70 -12.21 -1.86
N ILE A 92 -15.79 -11.32 -2.24
CA ILE A 92 -15.91 -9.89 -2.01
C ILE A 92 -16.59 -9.28 -3.24
N SER A 93 -17.90 -9.02 -3.13
CA SER A 93 -18.71 -8.53 -4.25
C SER A 93 -19.97 -7.79 -3.76
N PRO A 94 -20.27 -6.60 -4.30
CA PRO A 94 -19.46 -5.83 -5.25
C PRO A 94 -18.14 -5.37 -4.62
N MET A 95 -17.14 -5.06 -5.45
CA MET A 95 -15.85 -4.54 -5.02
C MET A 95 -15.34 -3.47 -5.98
N THR A 96 -14.93 -2.33 -5.43
CA THR A 96 -14.24 -1.26 -6.16
C THR A 96 -12.85 -1.11 -5.59
N VAL A 97 -11.84 -1.07 -6.46
CA VAL A 97 -10.48 -0.72 -6.07
C VAL A 97 -10.19 0.71 -6.50
N TYR A 98 -9.56 1.45 -5.61
CA TYR A 98 -9.21 2.85 -5.75
C TYR A 98 -7.69 2.99 -5.80
N ARG A 99 -7.23 3.87 -6.69
CA ARG A 99 -5.86 4.37 -6.74
C ARG A 99 -5.87 5.88 -6.60
N TYR A 100 -5.08 6.40 -5.66
CA TYR A 100 -4.95 7.84 -5.43
C TYR A 100 -3.53 8.32 -5.74
N GLY A 101 -3.41 9.53 -6.29
CA GLY A 101 -2.12 10.25 -6.39
C GLY A 101 -1.74 11.01 -5.11
N ARG A 102 -2.62 11.03 -4.11
CA ARG A 102 -2.45 11.69 -2.80
C ARG A 102 -2.91 10.77 -1.69
N ASN A 103 -2.39 10.91 -0.47
CA ASN A 103 -2.83 10.09 0.65
C ASN A 103 -4.28 10.50 1.02
N PRO A 104 -5.28 9.60 0.85
CA PRO A 104 -6.69 9.91 1.10
C PRO A 104 -7.07 9.98 2.59
N LEU A 105 -6.18 9.57 3.50
CA LEU A 105 -6.41 9.58 4.95
C LEU A 105 -5.98 10.89 5.64
N VAL A 106 -5.41 11.83 4.87
CA VAL A 106 -4.97 13.14 5.37
C VAL A 106 -5.50 14.24 4.47
N GLN A 107 -5.49 15.48 4.96
CA GLN A 107 -6.11 16.61 4.27
C GLN A 107 -5.53 16.85 2.87
N TYR A 108 -6.38 16.97 1.84
CA TYR A 108 -5.95 17.11 0.44
C TYR A 108 -5.11 18.37 0.13
N ASN A 109 -5.39 19.48 0.81
CA ASN A 109 -4.73 20.78 0.61
C ASN A 109 -3.67 21.12 1.66
N GLY A 110 -3.28 20.15 2.51
CA GLY A 110 -2.17 20.35 3.44
C GLY A 110 -0.82 20.20 2.75
N ASP A 111 0.23 20.81 3.33
CA ASP A 111 1.62 20.75 2.83
C ASP A 111 2.11 19.33 2.54
N TYR A 112 1.60 18.36 3.30
CA TYR A 112 1.84 16.94 3.07
C TYR A 112 1.43 16.51 1.66
N ASN A 113 0.14 16.65 1.31
CA ASN A 113 -0.41 16.18 0.03
C ASN A 113 -0.06 17.11 -1.13
N LEU A 114 0.45 18.31 -0.85
CA LEU A 114 0.99 19.24 -1.85
C LEU A 114 2.50 19.05 -2.09
N SER A 115 3.16 18.17 -1.32
CA SER A 115 4.60 17.94 -1.48
C SER A 115 4.90 17.13 -2.74
N LYS A 116 5.93 17.56 -3.48
CA LYS A 116 6.51 16.78 -4.59
C LYS A 116 6.97 15.38 -4.19
N ARG A 117 7.27 15.16 -2.90
CA ARG A 117 7.60 13.83 -2.36
C ARG A 117 6.45 12.84 -2.50
N ILE A 118 5.20 13.30 -2.44
CA ILE A 118 4.02 12.42 -2.52
C ILE A 118 3.72 11.98 -3.96
N GLU A 119 4.08 12.78 -4.97
CA GLU A 119 3.76 12.51 -6.38
C GLU A 119 4.34 11.19 -6.92
N ARG A 120 5.35 10.61 -6.26
CA ARG A 120 5.94 9.31 -6.65
C ARG A 120 5.13 8.10 -6.16
N PHE A 121 4.18 8.30 -5.25
CA PHE A 121 3.43 7.22 -4.62
C PHE A 121 2.02 7.10 -5.20
N PHE A 122 1.55 5.86 -5.29
CA PHE A 122 0.15 5.57 -5.51
C PHE A 122 -0.42 4.84 -4.30
N PHE A 123 -1.53 5.35 -3.79
CA PHE A 123 -2.20 4.81 -2.61
C PHE A 123 -3.35 3.93 -3.04
N ILE A 124 -3.43 2.72 -2.51
CA ILE A 124 -4.42 1.71 -2.86
C ILE A 124 -5.41 1.52 -1.73
N ARG A 125 -6.69 1.57 -2.07
CA ARG A 125 -7.81 1.27 -1.17
C ARG A 125 -8.77 0.31 -1.87
N ALA A 126 -9.39 -0.60 -1.13
CA ALA A 126 -10.45 -1.46 -1.62
C ALA A 126 -11.72 -1.21 -0.79
N ALA A 127 -12.85 -0.97 -1.45
CA ALA A 127 -14.15 -0.98 -0.80
C ALA A 127 -14.99 -2.11 -1.41
N GLY A 128 -15.70 -2.86 -0.58
CA GLY A 128 -16.51 -3.97 -1.08
C GLY A 128 -17.39 -4.59 -0.01
N ASN A 129 -18.04 -5.70 -0.34
CA ASN A 129 -18.88 -6.43 0.60
C ASN A 129 -18.48 -7.90 0.67
N ALA A 130 -18.21 -8.39 1.88
CA ALA A 130 -17.94 -9.80 2.17
C ALA A 130 -18.76 -10.21 3.39
N ILE A 131 -20.09 -10.10 3.30
CA ILE A 131 -21.07 -10.19 4.42
C ILE A 131 -21.08 -8.92 5.29
N VAL A 132 -19.91 -8.34 5.55
CA VAL A 132 -19.77 -6.99 6.11
C VAL A 132 -19.29 -6.02 5.03
N GLN A 133 -19.57 -4.74 5.24
CA GLN A 133 -18.97 -3.68 4.44
C GLN A 133 -17.48 -3.59 4.76
N LEU A 134 -16.66 -3.66 3.73
CA LEU A 134 -15.22 -3.47 3.78
C LEU A 134 -14.87 -2.08 3.24
N ASP A 135 -13.91 -1.45 3.90
CA ASP A 135 -13.32 -0.18 3.48
C ASP A 135 -11.83 -0.14 3.87
N ASN A 136 -11.02 -0.85 3.08
CA ASN A 136 -9.64 -1.16 3.42
C ASN A 136 -8.66 -0.18 2.76
N TYR A 137 -7.90 0.55 3.57
CA TYR A 137 -6.79 1.39 3.13
C TYR A 137 -5.51 0.55 3.26
N LEU A 138 -4.92 0.19 2.12
CA LEU A 138 -4.05 -0.99 2.04
C LEU A 138 -2.58 -0.59 2.01
N ILE A 139 -2.11 -0.12 0.86
CA ILE A 139 -0.68 0.09 0.61
C ILE A 139 -0.42 1.35 -0.19
N ALA A 140 0.73 1.95 0.04
CA ALA A 140 1.30 3.01 -0.78
C ALA A 140 2.52 2.46 -1.49
N ILE A 141 2.54 2.55 -2.81
CA ILE A 141 3.61 1.97 -3.61
C ILE A 141 4.43 3.09 -4.22
N ASP A 142 5.75 3.00 -4.09
CA ASP A 142 6.69 3.93 -4.68
C ASP A 142 7.06 3.53 -6.12
N THR A 143 6.74 4.37 -7.09
CA THR A 143 7.03 4.14 -8.52
C THR A 143 8.53 4.14 -8.86
N TYR A 144 9.39 4.65 -7.98
CA TYR A 144 10.83 4.74 -8.21
C TYR A 144 11.54 3.55 -7.55
N SER A 145 11.52 3.46 -6.22
CA SER A 145 12.21 2.38 -5.49
C SER A 145 11.54 1.02 -5.63
N LYS A 146 10.26 1.00 -6.07
CA LYS A 146 9.40 -0.18 -6.14
C LYS A 146 9.05 -0.77 -4.77
N PHE A 147 9.33 -0.04 -3.68
CA PHE A 147 8.91 -0.43 -2.35
C PHE A 147 7.42 -0.19 -2.11
N ILE A 148 6.88 -0.99 -1.19
CA ILE A 148 5.50 -0.95 -0.74
C ILE A 148 5.51 -0.58 0.73
N PHE A 149 4.71 0.41 1.10
CA PHE A 149 4.62 0.94 2.46
C PHE A 149 3.19 0.82 2.98
N ALA A 150 3.05 0.57 4.28
CA ALA A 150 1.77 0.72 4.97
C ALA A 150 1.55 2.21 5.27
N TYR A 151 0.46 2.79 4.76
CA TYR A 151 0.10 4.20 5.01
C TYR A 151 -1.09 4.36 5.97
N ALA A 152 -1.65 3.24 6.41
CA ALA A 152 -2.84 3.18 7.23
C ALA A 152 -2.66 2.19 8.38
N LYS A 153 -3.24 2.50 9.53
CA LYS A 153 -3.42 1.59 10.66
C LYS A 153 -4.86 1.12 10.71
N ILE A 154 -5.08 -0.17 10.95
CA ILE A 154 -6.39 -0.73 11.22
C ILE A 154 -6.86 -0.28 12.61
N THR A 155 -8.05 0.31 12.70
CA THR A 155 -8.62 0.82 13.96
C THR A 155 -9.87 0.10 14.40
N ARG A 156 -10.53 -0.64 13.49
CA ARG A 156 -11.71 -1.44 13.81
C ARG A 156 -11.76 -2.73 12.99
N TYR A 157 -12.34 -3.75 13.61
CA TYR A 157 -12.62 -5.04 13.01
C TYR A 157 -14.10 -5.38 13.11
N SER A 158 -14.56 -6.19 12.17
CA SER A 158 -15.83 -6.94 12.27
C SER A 158 -15.51 -8.43 12.30
N ASP A 159 -16.16 -9.19 13.18
CA ASP A 159 -16.07 -10.64 13.20
C ASP A 159 -17.07 -11.25 12.21
N ILE A 160 -16.57 -12.12 11.33
CA ILE A 160 -17.36 -12.93 10.42
C ILE A 160 -16.96 -14.38 10.61
N TYR A 161 -17.74 -15.10 11.41
CA TYR A 161 -17.51 -16.53 11.67
C TYR A 161 -16.07 -16.80 12.13
N GLY A 162 -15.60 -16.05 13.12
CA GLY A 162 -14.26 -16.16 13.69
C GLY A 162 -13.16 -15.50 12.87
N GLN A 163 -13.47 -14.96 11.69
CA GLN A 163 -12.57 -14.14 10.91
C GLN A 163 -12.71 -12.67 11.31
N LEU A 164 -11.66 -12.06 11.84
CA LEU A 164 -11.64 -10.61 12.03
C LEU A 164 -11.37 -9.96 10.67
N LEU A 165 -12.24 -9.08 10.18
CA LEU A 165 -11.97 -8.30 8.97
C LEU A 165 -11.81 -6.83 9.33
N PRO A 166 -10.72 -6.18 8.89
CA PRO A 166 -10.55 -4.74 9.05
C PRO A 166 -11.71 -3.97 8.39
N THR A 167 -12.30 -3.02 9.11
CA THR A 167 -13.40 -2.17 8.59
C THR A 167 -13.15 -0.68 8.68
N ASP A 168 -12.30 -0.23 9.61
CA ASP A 168 -11.89 1.17 9.71
C ASP A 168 -10.36 1.29 9.76
N PHE A 169 -9.89 2.42 9.21
CA PHE A 169 -8.48 2.74 9.11
C PHE A 169 -8.24 4.20 9.41
N GLU A 170 -7.07 4.51 9.94
CA GLU A 170 -6.57 5.86 10.10
C GLU A 170 -5.17 6.02 9.54
N ALA A 171 -4.77 7.25 9.23
CA ALA A 171 -3.42 7.55 8.73
C ALA A 171 -2.35 7.06 9.71
N ILE A 172 -1.34 6.35 9.22
CA ILE A 172 -0.27 5.79 10.08
C ILE A 172 0.51 6.88 10.83
N GLU A 173 0.53 8.10 10.27
CA GLU A 173 1.13 9.30 10.87
C GLU A 173 0.55 9.66 12.25
N ARG A 174 -0.64 9.15 12.61
CA ARG A 174 -1.27 9.38 13.92
C ARG A 174 -0.79 8.40 15.00
N TYR A 175 0.02 7.41 14.60
CA TYR A 175 0.42 6.30 15.44
C TYR A 175 1.94 6.18 15.53
N HIS A 176 2.39 5.39 16.51
CA HIS A 176 3.79 5.10 16.79
C HIS A 176 4.63 6.37 17.06
N LEU A 177 5.50 6.78 16.13
CA LEU A 177 6.44 7.89 16.30
C LEU A 177 6.03 9.16 15.52
N GLY A 178 4.87 9.14 14.85
CA GLY A 178 4.38 10.29 14.09
C GLY A 178 5.14 10.58 12.79
N TYR A 179 6.00 9.66 12.36
CA TYR A 179 6.70 9.72 11.09
C TYR A 179 5.75 9.57 9.90
N LYS A 180 6.19 9.99 8.72
CA LYS A 180 5.47 9.80 7.47
C LYS A 180 5.51 8.33 7.10
N PHE A 181 4.45 7.84 6.44
CA PHE A 181 4.36 6.43 6.06
C PHE A 181 5.61 5.89 5.35
N TYR A 182 6.25 6.71 4.50
CA TYR A 182 7.45 6.34 3.77
C TYR A 182 8.72 6.34 4.62
N GLU A 183 8.74 6.97 5.79
CA GLU A 183 9.90 6.96 6.70
C GLU A 183 9.97 5.65 7.50
N TYR A 184 8.85 4.95 7.66
CA TYR A 184 8.81 3.59 8.18
C TYR A 184 9.33 2.59 7.15
N ASP A 185 9.79 1.45 7.66
CA ASP A 185 10.31 0.36 6.85
C ASP A 185 9.22 -0.18 5.90
N PRO A 186 9.58 -0.41 4.62
CA PRO A 186 8.63 -0.94 3.65
C PRO A 186 8.20 -2.36 4.03
N ILE A 187 6.95 -2.68 3.75
CA ILE A 187 6.33 -3.99 4.02
C ILE A 187 6.54 -4.98 2.86
N GLY A 188 7.04 -4.50 1.73
CA GLY A 188 7.29 -5.31 0.55
C GLY A 188 7.92 -4.53 -0.59
N PHE A 189 8.00 -5.16 -1.75
CA PHE A 189 8.51 -4.58 -2.99
C PHE A 189 7.83 -5.20 -4.22
N ILE A 190 8.05 -4.59 -5.38
CA ILE A 190 7.65 -5.13 -6.68
C ILE A 190 8.89 -5.60 -7.42
N ASP A 191 8.88 -6.85 -7.88
CA ASP A 191 10.00 -7.42 -8.66
C ASP A 191 9.97 -6.98 -10.14
N GLU A 192 11.00 -7.35 -10.90
CA GLU A 192 11.15 -7.02 -12.33
C GLU A 192 10.02 -7.60 -13.20
N ASN A 193 9.35 -8.66 -12.72
CA ASN A 193 8.21 -9.34 -13.35
C ASN A 193 6.86 -8.74 -12.92
N LYS A 194 6.86 -7.68 -12.09
CA LYS A 194 5.68 -6.99 -11.57
C LYS A 194 4.86 -7.85 -10.60
N ASN A 195 5.52 -8.78 -9.92
CA ASN A 195 4.94 -9.47 -8.78
C ASN A 195 5.07 -8.61 -7.53
N ILE A 196 4.00 -8.55 -6.74
CA ILE A 196 4.04 -7.95 -5.41
C ILE A 196 4.59 -8.98 -4.43
N ILE A 197 5.68 -8.63 -3.75
CA ILE A 197 6.35 -9.48 -2.77
C ILE A 197 6.31 -8.76 -1.43
N LEU A 198 5.53 -9.31 -0.50
CA LEU A 198 5.51 -8.85 0.89
C LEU A 198 6.63 -9.53 1.68
N TYR A 199 7.30 -8.76 2.55
CA TYR A 199 8.32 -9.31 3.42
C TYR A 199 7.70 -10.23 4.46
N GLN A 200 8.39 -11.33 4.79
CA GLN A 200 7.92 -12.32 5.76
C GLN A 200 7.63 -11.68 7.11
N VAL A 201 8.47 -10.72 7.52
CA VAL A 201 8.31 -9.99 8.78
C VAL A 201 6.97 -9.25 8.89
N TYR A 202 6.46 -8.71 7.78
CA TYR A 202 5.15 -8.07 7.74
C TYR A 202 4.03 -9.09 7.90
N ALA A 203 4.11 -10.20 7.16
CA ALA A 203 3.13 -11.27 7.27
C ALA A 203 3.08 -11.85 8.70
N ASP A 204 4.25 -12.09 9.30
CA ASP A 204 4.37 -12.60 10.67
C ASP A 204 3.74 -11.62 11.68
N ASP A 205 4.03 -10.32 11.58
CA ASP A 205 3.49 -9.30 12.49
C ASP A 205 1.95 -9.18 12.35
N MET A 206 1.43 -9.24 11.11
CA MET A 206 -0.01 -9.22 10.83
C MET A 206 -0.72 -10.48 11.37
N THR A 207 -0.12 -11.66 11.16
CA THR A 207 -0.65 -12.93 11.67
C THR A 207 -0.64 -12.98 13.20
N ALA A 208 0.40 -12.42 13.83
CA ALA A 208 0.51 -12.41 15.28
C ALA A 208 -0.54 -11.51 15.94
N ASN A 209 -0.67 -10.26 15.45
CA ASN A 209 -1.69 -9.32 15.93
C ASN A 209 -1.87 -8.14 14.96
N SER A 210 -2.71 -8.32 13.94
CA SER A 210 -3.02 -7.28 12.96
C SER A 210 -3.59 -5.98 13.58
N SER A 211 -4.24 -6.04 14.74
CA SER A 211 -4.83 -4.86 15.42
C SER A 211 -3.77 -3.93 16.01
N GLU A 212 -2.67 -4.51 16.49
CA GLU A 212 -1.56 -3.75 17.05
C GLU A 212 -0.51 -3.40 16.00
N TYR A 213 -0.60 -3.99 14.80
CA TYR A 213 0.34 -3.75 13.73
C TYR A 213 0.56 -2.25 13.46
N VAL A 214 1.84 -1.90 13.41
CA VAL A 214 2.39 -0.65 12.88
C VAL A 214 3.69 -1.02 12.16
N PRO A 215 4.04 -0.37 11.04
CA PRO A 215 5.28 -0.66 10.33
C PRO A 215 6.49 -0.30 11.20
N ARG A 216 7.55 -1.10 11.08
CA ARG A 216 8.77 -0.94 11.86
C ARG A 216 9.55 0.30 11.42
N TYR A 217 10.44 0.79 12.27
CA TYR A 217 11.37 1.87 11.93
C TYR A 217 12.76 1.47 12.37
N SER A 218 13.67 1.28 11.40
CA SER A 218 15.06 0.88 11.64
C SER A 218 16.04 2.05 11.72
N GLY A 219 15.60 3.28 11.42
CA GLY A 219 16.44 4.48 11.44
C GLY A 219 17.52 4.56 10.36
N LEU A 220 18.43 5.51 10.52
CA LEU A 220 19.45 5.92 9.53
C LEU A 220 20.68 4.98 9.44
N ASP A 221 20.98 4.21 10.49
CA ASP A 221 22.29 3.54 10.66
C ASP A 221 22.47 2.25 9.86
N SER A 222 21.70 2.08 8.80
CA SER A 222 21.33 0.76 8.34
C SER A 222 21.31 0.71 6.81
N GLN A 223 21.99 -0.28 6.20
CA GLN A 223 21.95 -0.47 4.75
C GLN A 223 20.49 -0.63 4.32
N ILE A 224 20.06 0.21 3.36
CA ILE A 224 18.72 0.20 2.76
C ILE A 224 18.40 -1.22 2.29
N ALA A 225 17.14 -1.64 2.40
CA ALA A 225 16.74 -2.94 1.89
C ALA A 225 17.05 -3.07 0.40
N LYS A 226 17.40 -4.29 -0.01
CA LYS A 226 17.50 -4.61 -1.43
C LYS A 226 16.22 -5.36 -1.81
N PRO A 227 15.50 -4.96 -2.87
CA PRO A 227 14.28 -5.63 -3.33
C PRO A 227 14.66 -6.95 -4.04
N ILE A 228 15.15 -7.92 -3.26
CA ILE A 228 15.75 -9.16 -3.76
C ILE A 228 15.09 -10.37 -3.11
N ASP A 229 14.80 -10.32 -1.81
CA ASP A 229 14.35 -11.50 -1.06
C ASP A 229 13.29 -11.15 0.00
N LYS A 230 12.19 -11.90 -0.01
CA LYS A 230 11.09 -11.81 0.94
C LYS A 230 11.51 -12.06 2.40
N THR A 231 12.61 -12.77 2.64
CA THR A 231 13.09 -13.07 4.00
C THR A 231 13.93 -11.94 4.61
N THR A 232 14.27 -10.92 3.83
CA THR A 232 14.97 -9.74 4.34
C THR A 232 14.00 -8.79 5.03
N THR A 233 14.51 -7.98 5.96
CA THR A 233 13.74 -6.87 6.51
C THR A 233 13.86 -5.67 5.59
N GLY A 234 12.72 -5.20 5.08
CA GLY A 234 12.62 -3.89 4.46
C GLY A 234 13.25 -2.81 5.33
N ARG A 235 14.00 -1.87 4.75
CA ARG A 235 14.50 -0.68 5.43
C ARG A 235 14.23 0.53 4.57
N SER A 236 13.65 1.55 5.17
CA SER A 236 13.25 2.71 4.39
C SER A 236 14.46 3.49 3.87
N PRO A 237 14.52 3.81 2.57
CA PRO A 237 15.49 4.77 2.04
C PRO A 237 15.19 6.22 2.48
N TYR A 238 14.03 6.46 3.09
CA TYR A 238 13.57 7.79 3.50
C TYR A 238 13.60 8.01 5.00
N ALA A 239 14.09 7.04 5.79
CA ALA A 239 14.24 7.21 7.22
C ALA A 239 15.02 8.49 7.52
N ARG A 240 14.63 9.19 8.58
CA ARG A 240 15.25 10.43 9.08
C ARG A 240 15.44 10.34 10.58
#